data_AF-A0A3D2CFT8-F1
#
_entry.id   AF-A0A3D2CFT8-F1
#
_cell.length_a   1.000
_cell.length_b   1.000
_cell.length_c   1.000
_cell.angle_alpha   90.00
_cell.angle_beta   90.00
_cell.angle_gamma   90.00
#
_symmetry.space_group_name_H-M   'P 1'
#
loop_
_entity.id
_entity.type
_entity.pdbx_description
1 polymer ?
#
loop_
_entity_poly.entity_id
_entity_poly.type
_entity_poly.pdbx_seq_one_letter_code
_entity_poly.pdbx_strand_id
1 'polypeptide(L)'
;MEARAWWMISVFAAVVLCFLPLTSILGYESSAVMGVVLGIAAMRLTAIELQQLSSRARTLTTQEPLRWWLDRLGPRLLVSVPPGAVLLLNALRVQNCDPLAGVAFWFLIPVVSILVGHALVFVLHRCTGSARWAFRIALAVAAADTIWFAARLVFEPPITGMHLLFGYFAGSIYDEALSVPEPLLWYRLLVVLSSIAMVLAVQWAAKRRTGQPTATALWAVCATTTVAAVIGW
;
A
#
# COMPACT_ATOMS: atom_id res chain seq x y z
N MET A 1 7.99 16.02 13.07
CA MET A 1 7.50 16.97 12.03
C MET A 1 7.10 16.24 10.75
N GLU A 2 7.92 15.31 10.24
CA GLU A 2 7.61 14.59 8.99
C GLU A 2 6.29 13.80 8.98
N ALA A 3 5.86 13.23 10.11
CA ALA A 3 4.57 12.54 10.15
C ALA A 3 3.40 13.48 9.87
N ARG A 4 3.38 14.67 10.48
CA ARG A 4 2.35 15.69 10.24
C ARG A 4 2.32 16.14 8.78
N ALA A 5 3.48 16.20 8.13
CA ALA A 5 3.56 16.54 6.71
C ALA A 5 2.78 15.56 5.83
N TRP A 6 2.87 14.25 6.08
CA TRP A 6 2.11 13.26 5.31
C TRP A 6 0.61 13.32 5.54
N TRP A 7 0.16 13.67 6.74
CA TRP A 7 -1.26 13.97 7.00
C TRP A 7 -1.73 15.20 6.22
N MET A 8 -0.92 16.27 6.20
CA MET A 8 -1.25 17.47 5.42
C MET A 8 -1.26 17.18 3.91
N ILE A 9 -0.29 16.42 3.41
CA ILE A 9 -0.21 16.02 2.00
C ILE A 9 -1.42 15.17 1.61
N SER A 10 -1.82 14.18 2.43
CA SER A 10 -2.96 13.32 2.09
C SER A 10 -4.28 14.10 2.11
N VAL A 11 -4.48 14.98 3.09
CA VAL A 11 -5.64 15.88 3.13
C VAL A 11 -5.64 16.84 1.95
N PHE A 12 -4.51 17.46 1.65
CA PHE A 12 -4.39 18.37 0.52
C PHE A 12 -4.70 17.66 -0.81
N ALA A 13 -4.18 16.45 -1.01
CA ALA A 13 -4.51 15.64 -2.19
C ALA A 13 -6.02 15.37 -2.28
N ALA A 14 -6.67 14.97 -1.19
CA ALA A 14 -8.12 14.76 -1.17
C ALA A 14 -8.92 16.04 -1.48
N VAL A 15 -8.49 17.19 -0.96
CA VAL A 15 -9.10 18.49 -1.28
C VAL A 15 -8.97 18.80 -2.78
N VAL A 16 -7.79 18.58 -3.37
CA VAL A 16 -7.59 18.76 -4.83
C VAL A 16 -8.52 17.82 -5.62
N LEU A 17 -8.63 16.55 -5.22
CA LEU A 17 -9.50 15.58 -5.89
C LEU A 17 -10.97 16.00 -5.86
N CYS A 18 -11.42 16.69 -4.81
CA CYS A 18 -12.78 17.24 -4.75
C CYS A 18 -13.09 18.18 -5.93
N PHE A 19 -12.09 18.87 -6.51
CA PHE A 19 -12.30 19.82 -7.60
C PHE A 19 -12.06 19.23 -9.00
N LEU A 20 -11.56 18.00 -9.09
CA LEU A 20 -11.29 17.33 -10.35
C LEU A 20 -12.49 16.45 -10.76
N PRO A 21 -12.88 16.46 -12.05
CA PRO A 21 -13.94 15.56 -12.55
C PRO A 21 -13.55 14.10 -12.32
N LEU A 22 -14.56 13.23 -12.13
CA LEU A 22 -14.45 11.79 -11.80
C LEU A 22 -13.92 11.50 -10.39
N THR A 23 -12.92 12.23 -9.90
CA THR A 23 -12.32 11.99 -8.57
C THR A 23 -12.98 12.75 -7.43
N SER A 24 -14.01 13.55 -7.72
CA SER A 24 -14.62 14.45 -6.73
C SER A 24 -15.50 13.73 -5.72
N ILE A 25 -16.00 12.53 -6.01
CA ILE A 25 -16.76 11.71 -5.07
C ILE A 25 -15.85 10.68 -4.40
N LEU A 26 -16.25 10.20 -3.22
CA LEU A 26 -15.66 8.98 -2.65
C LEU A 26 -16.06 7.79 -3.56
N GLY A 27 -15.19 7.48 -4.51
CA GLY A 27 -15.43 6.48 -5.55
C GLY A 27 -14.16 5.72 -5.89
N TYR A 28 -14.21 4.99 -7.00
CA TYR A 28 -13.09 4.17 -7.47
C TYR A 28 -11.86 5.03 -7.82
N GLU A 29 -12.04 6.11 -8.58
CA GLU A 29 -10.97 6.95 -9.10
C GLU A 29 -10.27 7.73 -7.99
N SER A 30 -11.04 8.33 -7.08
CA SER A 30 -10.49 8.99 -5.89
C SER A 30 -9.71 7.99 -5.03
N SER A 31 -10.23 6.77 -4.88
CA SER A 31 -9.58 5.70 -4.11
C SER A 31 -8.30 5.23 -4.79
N ALA A 32 -8.25 5.11 -6.12
CA ALA A 32 -7.07 4.78 -6.90
C ALA A 32 -5.93 5.78 -6.66
N VAL A 33 -6.21 7.08 -6.78
CA VAL A 33 -5.22 8.14 -6.52
C VAL A 33 -4.77 8.11 -5.06
N MET A 34 -5.71 8.04 -4.12
CA MET A 34 -5.40 8.01 -2.70
C MET A 34 -4.66 6.73 -2.29
N GLY A 35 -4.84 5.61 -3.01
CA GLY A 35 -4.07 4.39 -2.79
C GLY A 35 -2.58 4.58 -3.05
N VAL A 36 -2.20 5.33 -4.09
CA VAL A 36 -0.81 5.69 -4.35
C VAL A 36 -0.28 6.62 -3.26
N VAL A 37 -1.00 7.71 -2.98
CA VAL A 37 -0.58 8.71 -1.98
C VAL A 37 -0.40 8.09 -0.60
N LEU A 38 -1.38 7.32 -0.14
CA LEU A 38 -1.36 6.71 1.20
C LEU A 38 -0.42 5.51 1.28
N GLY A 39 -0.27 4.74 0.20
CA GLY A 39 0.72 3.67 0.13
C GLY A 39 2.15 4.21 0.29
N ILE A 40 2.50 5.27 -0.45
CA ILE A 40 3.81 5.94 -0.33
C ILE A 40 3.97 6.60 1.05
N ALA A 41 2.91 7.23 1.57
CA ALA A 41 2.93 7.78 2.92
C ALA A 41 3.25 6.69 3.96
N ALA A 42 2.61 5.52 3.88
CA ALA A 42 2.87 4.39 4.76
C ALA A 42 4.31 3.88 4.63
N MET A 43 4.85 3.77 3.40
CA MET A 43 6.25 3.42 3.17
C MET A 43 7.19 4.40 3.90
N ARG A 44 6.98 5.71 3.70
CA ARG A 44 7.86 6.75 4.25
C ARG A 44 7.76 6.83 5.77
N LEU A 45 6.54 6.84 6.31
CA LEU A 45 6.30 6.85 7.76
C LEU A 45 6.97 5.65 8.45
N THR A 46 6.90 4.48 7.83
CA THR A 46 7.57 3.26 8.32
C THR A 46 9.08 3.40 8.30
N ALA A 47 9.65 3.92 7.21
CA ALA A 47 11.08 4.14 7.11
C ALA A 47 11.59 5.13 8.16
N ILE A 48 10.88 6.23 8.41
CA ILE A 48 11.25 7.23 9.44
C ILE A 48 11.27 6.58 10.82
N GLU A 49 10.23 5.83 11.18
CA GLU A 49 10.17 5.18 12.50
C GLU A 49 11.29 4.15 12.67
N LEU A 50 11.59 3.38 11.62
CA LEU A 50 12.71 2.42 11.62
C LEU A 50 14.08 3.12 11.76
N GLN A 51 14.27 4.31 11.17
CA GLN A 51 15.49 5.12 11.34
C GLN A 51 15.65 5.65 12.77
N GLN A 52 14.53 5.99 13.42
CA GLN A 52 14.49 6.61 14.75
C GLN A 52 14.39 5.59 15.89
N LEU A 53 14.49 4.28 15.61
CA LEU A 53 14.43 3.25 16.65
C LEU A 53 15.55 3.43 17.68
N SER A 54 15.14 3.63 18.94
CA SER A 54 16.04 3.54 20.09
C SER A 54 16.65 2.14 20.19
N SER A 55 17.75 2.01 20.94
CA SER A 55 18.41 0.71 21.19
C SER A 55 17.43 -0.34 21.72
N ARG A 56 16.56 0.03 22.67
CA ARG A 56 15.50 -0.84 23.21
C ARG A 56 14.44 -1.22 22.18
N ALA A 57 14.00 -0.27 21.35
CA ALA A 57 13.02 -0.54 20.31
C ALA A 57 13.61 -1.44 19.20
N ARG A 58 14.90 -1.29 18.90
CA ARG A 58 15.64 -2.15 17.97
C ARG A 58 15.69 -3.60 18.44
N THR A 59 15.82 -3.84 19.74
CA THR A 59 15.73 -5.19 20.34
C THR A 59 14.35 -5.80 20.13
N LEU A 60 13.27 -5.05 20.40
CA LEU A 60 11.89 -5.50 20.19
C LEU A 60 11.60 -5.81 18.72
N THR A 61 11.99 -4.92 17.79
CA THR A 61 11.86 -5.17 16.35
C THR A 61 12.63 -6.42 15.89
N THR A 62 13.65 -6.82 16.65
CA THR A 62 14.47 -8.01 16.33
C THR A 62 13.90 -9.29 16.94
N GLN A 63 13.36 -9.24 18.16
CA GLN A 63 12.83 -10.41 18.87
C GLN A 63 11.36 -10.71 18.50
N GLU A 64 10.53 -9.67 18.38
CA GLU A 64 9.09 -9.77 18.09
C GLU A 64 8.69 -8.89 16.87
N PRO A 65 9.27 -9.13 15.68
CA PRO A 65 9.00 -8.32 14.49
C PRO A 65 7.51 -8.24 14.12
N LEU A 66 6.75 -9.34 14.26
CA LEU A 66 5.31 -9.34 13.95
C LEU A 66 4.54 -8.39 14.85
N ARG A 67 4.82 -8.43 16.16
CA ARG A 67 4.16 -7.55 17.14
C ARG A 67 4.48 -6.08 16.85
N TRP A 68 5.76 -5.78 16.59
CA TRP A 68 6.16 -4.44 16.20
C TRP A 68 5.38 -3.96 14.96
N TRP A 69 5.25 -4.79 13.93
CA TRP A 69 4.51 -4.46 12.72
C TRP A 69 3.01 -4.23 13.01
N LEU A 70 2.36 -5.14 13.75
CA LEU A 70 0.94 -5.03 14.11
C LEU A 70 0.64 -3.77 14.94
N ASP A 71 1.47 -3.47 15.94
CA ASP A 71 1.29 -2.29 16.79
C ASP A 71 1.35 -0.98 16.00
N ARG A 72 2.04 -0.98 14.85
CA ARG A 72 2.25 0.23 14.02
C ARG A 72 1.27 0.30 12.86
N LEU A 73 0.60 -0.80 12.50
CA LEU A 73 -0.39 -0.82 11.43
C LEU A 73 -1.56 0.14 11.72
N GLY A 74 -2.10 0.15 12.94
CA GLY A 74 -3.19 1.03 13.34
C GLY A 74 -2.90 2.52 13.07
N PRO A 75 -1.80 3.09 13.59
CA PRO A 75 -1.38 4.45 13.27
C PRO A 75 -1.18 4.74 11.77
N ARG A 76 -0.79 3.75 10.96
CA ARG A 76 -0.70 3.93 9.49
C ARG A 76 -2.08 4.00 8.85
N LEU A 77 -3.00 3.13 9.27
CA LEU A 77 -4.38 3.13 8.80
C LEU A 77 -5.09 4.43 9.16
N LEU A 78 -4.81 5.02 10.32
CA LEU A 78 -5.41 6.30 10.72
C LEU A 78 -5.11 7.45 9.74
N VAL A 79 -4.03 7.38 8.96
CA VAL A 79 -3.69 8.39 7.94
C VAL A 79 -4.74 8.45 6.82
N SER A 80 -5.51 7.38 6.59
CA SER A 80 -6.59 7.40 5.59
C SER A 80 -7.88 8.06 6.08
N VAL A 81 -8.05 8.22 7.39
CA VAL A 81 -9.31 8.73 7.95
C VAL A 81 -9.59 10.18 7.50
N PRO A 82 -8.65 11.14 7.62
CA PRO A 82 -8.93 12.51 7.18
C PRO A 82 -9.22 12.67 5.68
N PRO A 83 -8.41 12.13 4.73
CA PRO A 83 -8.73 12.29 3.32
C PRO A 83 -10.03 11.58 2.92
N GLY A 84 -10.34 10.44 3.55
CA GLY A 84 -11.62 9.77 3.36
C GLY A 84 -12.79 10.60 3.87
N ALA A 85 -12.63 11.25 5.03
CA ALA A 85 -13.63 12.17 5.57
C ALA A 85 -13.82 13.40 4.67
N VAL A 86 -12.75 13.96 4.09
CA VAL A 86 -12.85 15.08 3.14
C VAL A 86 -13.68 14.70 1.91
N LEU A 87 -13.38 13.55 1.29
CA LEU A 87 -14.12 13.06 0.11
C LEU A 87 -15.57 12.70 0.46
N LEU A 88 -15.81 12.11 1.64
CA LEU A 88 -17.15 11.80 2.12
C LEU A 88 -17.96 13.08 2.39
N LEU A 89 -17.35 14.10 3.00
CA LEU A 89 -18.01 15.40 3.22
C LEU A 89 -18.26 16.16 1.92
N ASN A 90 -17.44 15.96 0.89
CA ASN A 90 -17.70 16.53 -0.43
C ASN A 90 -18.99 15.96 -1.07
N ALA A 91 -19.53 14.84 -0.58
CA ALA A 91 -20.84 14.33 -0.98
C ALA A 91 -22.00 15.31 -0.69
N LEU A 92 -21.80 16.27 0.24
CA LEU A 92 -22.74 17.37 0.51
C LEU A 92 -22.80 18.40 -0.63
N ARG A 93 -21.75 18.49 -1.46
CA ARG A 93 -21.66 19.39 -2.61
C ARG A 93 -21.91 18.65 -3.93
N VAL A 94 -21.29 17.48 -4.09
CA VAL A 94 -21.38 16.63 -5.28
C VAL A 94 -22.03 15.33 -4.88
N GLN A 95 -23.28 15.11 -5.29
CA GLN A 95 -24.05 13.95 -4.88
C GLN A 95 -23.35 12.64 -5.24
N ASN A 96 -23.20 11.75 -4.26
CA ASN A 96 -22.71 10.39 -4.47
C ASN A 96 -23.91 9.44 -4.61
N CYS A 97 -24.05 8.82 -5.78
CA CYS A 97 -25.18 7.93 -6.09
C CYS A 97 -25.05 6.55 -5.42
N ASP A 98 -23.84 6.10 -5.10
CA ASP A 98 -23.58 4.83 -4.41
C ASP A 98 -22.48 5.00 -3.35
N PRO A 99 -22.82 5.50 -2.15
CA PRO A 99 -21.84 5.70 -1.09
C PRO A 99 -21.28 4.38 -0.56
N LEU A 100 -22.02 3.27 -0.66
CA LEU A 100 -21.58 1.98 -0.13
C LEU A 100 -20.44 1.41 -0.99
N ALA A 101 -20.59 1.45 -2.31
CA ALA A 101 -19.52 1.09 -3.23
C ALA A 101 -18.29 1.98 -3.05
N GLY A 102 -18.49 3.29 -2.88
CA GLY A 102 -17.41 4.24 -2.60
C GLY A 102 -16.59 3.87 -1.35
N VAL A 103 -17.28 3.52 -0.26
CA VAL A 103 -16.64 3.03 0.97
C VAL A 103 -15.91 1.71 0.73
N ALA A 104 -16.50 0.79 -0.03
CA ALA A 104 -15.86 -0.48 -0.35
C ALA A 104 -14.55 -0.28 -1.15
N PHE A 105 -14.56 0.59 -2.17
CA PHE A 105 -13.34 0.98 -2.90
C PHE A 105 -12.29 1.61 -1.98
N TRP A 106 -12.71 2.42 -1.01
CA TRP A 106 -11.80 3.04 -0.04
C TRP A 106 -11.08 2.01 0.84
N PHE A 107 -11.79 0.98 1.29
CA PHE A 107 -11.20 -0.12 2.05
C PHE A 107 -10.34 -1.05 1.19
N LEU A 108 -10.75 -1.30 -0.05
CA LEU A 108 -10.03 -2.23 -0.92
C LEU A 108 -8.79 -1.63 -1.54
N ILE A 109 -8.76 -0.32 -1.77
CA ILE A 109 -7.66 0.35 -2.45
C ILE A 109 -6.76 1.05 -1.43
N PRO A 110 -7.08 2.24 -0.89
CA PRO A 110 -6.15 2.95 -0.01
C PRO A 110 -5.74 2.20 1.25
N VAL A 111 -6.68 1.52 1.93
CA VAL A 111 -6.37 0.76 3.15
C VAL A 111 -5.43 -0.41 2.88
N VAL A 112 -5.67 -1.17 1.79
CA VAL A 112 -4.75 -2.25 1.39
C VAL A 112 -3.39 -1.70 0.98
N SER A 113 -3.35 -0.58 0.24
CA SER A 113 -2.08 0.03 -0.18
C SER A 113 -1.24 0.55 0.99
N ILE A 114 -1.87 1.02 2.07
CA ILE A 114 -1.19 1.35 3.33
C ILE A 114 -0.54 0.10 3.92
N LEU A 115 -1.29 -1.01 4.01
CA LEU A 115 -0.80 -2.28 4.55
C LEU A 115 0.41 -2.78 3.75
N VAL A 116 0.30 -2.77 2.42
CA VAL A 116 1.37 -3.18 1.50
C VAL A 116 2.60 -2.30 1.64
N GLY A 117 2.42 -0.98 1.61
CA GLY A 117 3.53 -0.03 1.76
C GLY A 117 4.26 -0.19 3.10
N HIS A 118 3.50 -0.43 4.17
CA HIS A 118 4.05 -0.71 5.50
C HIS A 118 4.84 -2.02 5.53
N ALA A 119 4.25 -3.11 5.04
CA ALA A 119 4.88 -4.43 4.98
C ALA A 119 6.15 -4.42 4.11
N LEU A 120 6.09 -3.81 2.92
CA LEU A 120 7.20 -3.78 1.97
C LEU A 120 8.45 -3.12 2.57
N VAL A 121 8.31 -1.91 3.14
CA VAL A 121 9.45 -1.22 3.78
C VAL A 121 9.94 -1.97 5.01
N PHE A 122 9.02 -2.50 5.84
CA PHE A 122 9.41 -3.27 7.02
C PHE A 122 10.26 -4.50 6.65
N VAL A 123 9.81 -5.28 5.68
CA VAL A 123 10.50 -6.49 5.23
C VAL A 123 11.84 -6.14 4.57
N LEU A 124 11.87 -5.15 3.67
CA LEU A 124 13.10 -4.71 3.01
C LEU A 124 14.12 -4.14 4.01
N HIS A 125 13.67 -3.50 5.08
CA HIS A 125 14.56 -3.07 6.16
C HIS A 125 15.24 -4.25 6.85
N ARG A 126 14.54 -5.38 7.03
CA ARG A 126 15.13 -6.60 7.61
C ARG A 126 16.13 -7.28 6.68
N CYS A 127 15.96 -7.12 5.37
CA CYS A 127 16.90 -7.63 4.37
C CYS A 127 18.13 -6.73 4.21
N THR A 128 17.94 -5.41 4.20
CA THR A 128 19.00 -4.43 3.91
C THR A 128 19.72 -3.91 5.15
N GLY A 129 19.11 -4.00 6.34
CA GLY A 129 19.60 -3.38 7.57
C GLY A 129 19.57 -1.86 7.57
N SER A 130 19.05 -1.21 6.51
CA SER A 130 19.04 0.24 6.36
C SER A 130 17.67 0.72 5.91
N ALA A 131 17.01 1.51 6.76
CA ALA A 131 15.67 2.01 6.48
C ALA A 131 15.65 2.98 5.28
N ARG A 132 16.77 3.66 5.01
CA ARG A 132 16.92 4.51 3.81
C ARG A 132 16.92 3.68 2.53
N TRP A 133 17.66 2.57 2.51
CA TRP A 133 17.69 1.66 1.36
C TRP A 133 16.36 0.92 1.20
N ALA A 134 15.76 0.47 2.30
CA ALA A 134 14.44 -0.16 2.28
C ALA A 134 13.38 0.73 1.63
N PHE A 135 13.32 2.02 2.00
CA PHE A 135 12.42 2.98 1.37
C PHE A 135 12.70 3.17 -0.12
N ARG A 136 13.97 3.35 -0.51
CA ARG A 136 14.34 3.54 -1.92
C ARG A 136 13.99 2.33 -2.78
N ILE A 137 14.25 1.13 -2.28
CA ILE A 137 13.90 -0.11 -2.99
C ILE A 137 12.39 -0.27 -3.06
N ALA A 138 11.65 -0.01 -1.98
CA ALA A 138 10.18 -0.05 -2.00
C ALA A 138 9.58 0.92 -3.03
N LEU A 139 10.13 2.14 -3.10
CA LEU A 139 9.72 3.12 -4.11
C LEU A 139 10.09 2.68 -5.53
N ALA A 140 11.28 2.08 -5.72
CA ALA A 140 11.68 1.52 -7.01
C ALA A 140 10.78 0.36 -7.44
N VAL A 141 10.35 -0.50 -6.52
CA VAL A 141 9.37 -1.57 -6.78
C VAL A 141 8.04 -0.98 -7.23
N ALA A 142 7.50 0.00 -6.49
CA ALA A 142 6.26 0.66 -6.86
C ALA A 142 6.36 1.39 -8.22
N ALA A 143 7.48 2.05 -8.48
CA ALA A 143 7.72 2.72 -9.77
C ALA A 143 7.86 1.72 -10.91
N ALA A 144 8.55 0.60 -10.71
CA ALA A 144 8.69 -0.46 -11.70
C ALA A 144 7.33 -1.10 -12.03
N ASP A 145 6.48 -1.34 -11.01
CA ASP A 145 5.10 -1.80 -11.19
C ASP A 145 4.27 -0.81 -12.02
N THR A 146 4.37 0.49 -11.73
CA THR A 146 3.71 1.54 -12.52
C THR A 146 4.20 1.61 -13.96
N ILE A 147 5.52 1.55 -14.17
CA ILE A 147 6.11 1.58 -15.52
C ILE A 147 5.71 0.34 -16.31
N TRP A 148 5.74 -0.83 -15.68
CA TRP A 148 5.30 -2.08 -16.29
C TRP A 148 3.82 -2.03 -16.67
N PHE A 149 2.98 -1.55 -15.76
CA PHE A 149 1.56 -1.34 -16.03
C PHE A 149 1.32 -0.38 -17.20
N ALA A 150 2.02 0.76 -17.22
CA ALA A 150 1.92 1.73 -18.31
C ALA A 150 2.41 1.17 -19.65
N ALA A 151 3.49 0.39 -19.65
CA ALA A 151 3.97 -0.30 -20.84
C ALA A 151 2.91 -1.26 -21.39
N ARG A 152 2.28 -2.06 -20.52
CA ARG A 152 1.17 -2.93 -20.93
C ARG A 152 -0.01 -2.15 -21.46
N LEU A 153 -0.38 -1.05 -20.82
CA LEU A 153 -1.47 -0.19 -21.31
C LEU A 153 -1.21 0.35 -22.73
N VAL A 154 0.05 0.62 -23.08
CA VAL A 154 0.45 1.12 -24.39
C VAL A 154 0.54 0.01 -25.44
N PHE A 155 1.18 -1.12 -25.12
CA PHE A 155 1.47 -2.18 -26.10
C PHE A 155 0.38 -3.25 -26.19
N GLU A 156 -0.35 -3.49 -25.10
CA GLU A 156 -1.34 -4.57 -24.95
C GLU A 156 -2.50 -4.05 -24.08
N PRO A 157 -3.29 -3.06 -24.53
CA PRO A 157 -4.28 -2.38 -23.69
C PRO A 157 -5.20 -3.40 -23.01
N PRO A 158 -5.05 -3.61 -21.69
CA PRO A 158 -5.71 -4.71 -21.04
C PRO A 158 -7.19 -4.38 -20.86
N ILE A 159 -8.03 -5.42 -20.91
CA ILE A 159 -9.44 -5.29 -20.53
C ILE A 159 -9.54 -4.85 -19.06
N THR A 160 -8.74 -5.47 -18.20
CA THR A 160 -8.60 -5.11 -16.79
C THR A 160 -7.13 -5.12 -16.38
N GLY A 161 -6.73 -4.12 -15.61
CA GLY A 161 -5.37 -3.99 -15.10
C GLY A 161 -5.29 -4.10 -13.59
N MET A 162 -4.21 -4.69 -13.07
CA MET A 162 -3.93 -4.74 -11.63
C MET A 162 -2.66 -3.97 -11.33
N HIS A 163 -2.62 -3.29 -10.18
CA HIS A 163 -1.45 -2.53 -9.76
C HIS A 163 -1.34 -2.51 -8.23
N LEU A 164 -0.11 -2.57 -7.73
CA LEU A 164 0.19 -2.75 -6.31
C LEU A 164 -0.48 -1.67 -5.44
N LEU A 165 -0.34 -0.40 -5.83
CA LEU A 165 -0.85 0.75 -5.06
C LEU A 165 -2.24 1.28 -5.48
N PHE A 166 -2.53 1.53 -6.76
CA PHE A 166 -3.86 2.03 -7.14
C PHE A 166 -4.89 0.90 -7.35
N GLY A 167 -4.46 -0.36 -7.41
CA GLY A 167 -5.31 -1.54 -7.28
C GLY A 167 -5.80 -2.12 -8.58
N TYR A 168 -6.72 -1.43 -9.22
CA TYR A 168 -7.45 -1.93 -10.38
C TYR A 168 -7.53 -0.85 -11.44
N PHE A 169 -7.58 -1.23 -12.70
CA PHE A 169 -7.87 -0.41 -13.87
C PHE A 169 -9.00 -1.07 -14.68
N ALA A 170 -10.12 -0.37 -14.85
CA ALA A 170 -11.35 -0.94 -15.44
C ALA A 170 -11.36 -1.01 -16.98
N GLY A 171 -10.40 -0.39 -17.68
CA GLY A 171 -10.43 -0.29 -19.14
C GLY A 171 -11.40 0.78 -19.67
N SER A 172 -11.36 1.05 -20.98
CA SER A 172 -12.10 2.16 -21.61
C SER A 172 -13.46 1.81 -22.20
N ILE A 173 -13.79 0.52 -22.31
CA ILE A 173 -15.02 0.03 -22.98
C ILE A 173 -16.17 -0.16 -21.98
N TYR A 174 -15.88 0.05 -20.72
CA TYR A 174 -16.56 -0.57 -19.62
C TYR A 174 -16.91 0.52 -18.61
N ASP A 175 -18.01 1.22 -18.91
CA ASP A 175 -18.75 2.08 -17.98
C ASP A 175 -19.48 1.20 -16.94
N GLU A 176 -18.79 0.17 -16.44
CA GLU A 176 -19.41 -0.95 -15.76
C GLU A 176 -19.82 -0.47 -14.39
N ALA A 177 -21.14 -0.49 -14.20
CA ALA A 177 -21.84 -0.79 -12.97
C ALA A 177 -21.01 -0.51 -11.71
N LEU A 178 -21.34 0.63 -11.08
CA LEU A 178 -21.04 1.15 -9.73
C LEU A 178 -20.59 0.18 -8.62
N SER A 179 -20.70 -1.13 -8.81
CA SER A 179 -20.24 -2.21 -7.94
C SER A 179 -18.73 -2.45 -7.95
N VAL A 180 -18.26 -3.11 -6.89
CA VAL A 180 -16.88 -3.58 -6.76
C VAL A 180 -16.65 -4.80 -7.65
N PRO A 181 -15.70 -4.77 -8.60
CA PRO A 181 -15.44 -5.89 -9.49
C PRO A 181 -14.78 -7.06 -8.74
N GLU A 182 -15.22 -8.29 -9.04
CA GLU A 182 -14.67 -9.51 -8.43
C GLU A 182 -13.14 -9.66 -8.62
N PRO A 183 -12.55 -9.36 -9.81
CA PRO A 183 -11.10 -9.40 -9.98
C PRO A 183 -10.32 -8.51 -8.98
N LEU A 184 -10.86 -7.34 -8.61
CA LEU A 184 -10.24 -6.47 -7.61
C LEU A 184 -10.25 -7.15 -6.23
N LEU A 185 -11.32 -7.83 -5.84
CA LEU A 185 -11.39 -8.53 -4.56
C LEU A 185 -10.32 -9.62 -4.45
N TRP A 186 -10.21 -10.48 -5.47
CA TRP A 186 -9.21 -11.55 -5.47
C TRP A 186 -7.78 -11.02 -5.49
N TYR A 187 -7.52 -10.02 -6.31
CA TYR A 187 -6.20 -9.39 -6.36
C TYR A 187 -5.83 -8.76 -5.00
N ARG A 188 -6.74 -8.00 -4.38
CA ARG A 188 -6.49 -7.38 -3.08
C ARG A 188 -6.32 -8.40 -1.96
N LEU A 189 -7.09 -9.49 -1.98
CA LEU A 189 -6.89 -10.60 -1.05
C LEU A 189 -5.49 -11.21 -1.21
N LEU A 190 -5.07 -11.52 -2.44
CA LEU A 190 -3.73 -12.06 -2.72
C LEU A 190 -2.63 -11.12 -2.21
N VAL A 191 -2.76 -9.83 -2.45
CA VAL A 191 -1.81 -8.80 -2.01
C VAL A 191 -1.74 -8.69 -0.48
N VAL A 192 -2.88 -8.76 0.22
CA VAL A 192 -2.94 -8.79 1.69
C VAL A 192 -2.28 -10.05 2.24
N LEU A 193 -2.64 -11.22 1.71
CA LEU A 193 -2.07 -12.51 2.11
C LEU A 193 -0.55 -12.55 1.88
N SER A 194 -0.09 -12.04 0.75
CA SER A 194 1.34 -11.95 0.41
C SER A 194 2.08 -11.04 1.39
N SER A 195 1.51 -9.88 1.71
CA SER A 195 2.09 -8.93 2.67
C SER A 195 2.22 -9.56 4.07
N ILE A 196 1.18 -10.25 4.54
CA ILE A 196 1.20 -10.97 5.82
C ILE A 196 2.24 -12.10 5.79
N ALA A 197 2.26 -12.90 4.72
CA ALA A 197 3.22 -14.00 4.56
C ALA A 197 4.67 -13.51 4.62
N MET A 198 5.00 -12.39 4.00
CA MET A 198 6.34 -11.78 4.08
C MET A 198 6.72 -11.37 5.51
N VAL A 199 5.80 -10.76 6.26
CA VAL A 199 6.03 -10.37 7.67
C VAL A 199 6.18 -11.61 8.56
N LEU A 200 5.39 -12.66 8.34
CA LEU A 200 5.52 -13.93 9.06
C LEU A 200 6.84 -14.63 8.74
N ALA A 201 7.31 -14.58 7.49
CA ALA A 201 8.62 -15.11 7.12
C ALA A 201 9.76 -14.38 7.86
N VAL A 202 9.67 -13.05 8.01
CA VAL A 202 10.59 -12.27 8.86
C VAL A 202 10.55 -12.75 10.31
N GLN A 203 9.36 -12.96 10.87
CA GLN A 203 9.18 -13.44 12.25
C GLN A 203 9.76 -14.84 12.47
N TRP A 204 9.54 -15.73 11.52
CA TRP A 204 10.09 -17.08 11.55
C TRP A 204 11.61 -17.08 11.45
N ALA A 205 12.17 -16.28 10.53
CA ALA A 205 13.63 -16.11 10.40
C ALA A 205 14.25 -15.50 11.67
N ALA A 206 13.56 -14.57 12.34
CA ALA A 206 14.00 -13.99 13.60
C ALA A 206 14.05 -15.03 14.74
N LYS A 207 13.06 -15.93 14.82
CA LYS A 207 13.06 -17.03 15.82
C LYS A 207 14.17 -18.06 15.57
N ARG A 208 14.54 -18.30 14.31
CA ARG A 208 15.66 -19.19 13.94
C ARG A 208 17.04 -18.57 14.16
N ARG A 209 17.14 -17.25 14.34
CA ARG A 209 18.39 -16.50 14.52
C ARG A 209 19.04 -16.66 15.90
N THR A 210 18.59 -17.58 16.74
CA THR A 210 19.34 -18.03 17.92
C THR A 210 20.57 -18.89 17.58
N GLY A 211 21.05 -18.94 16.31
CA GLY A 211 22.23 -19.75 15.98
C GLY A 211 23.08 -19.52 14.72
N GLN A 212 22.73 -18.76 13.64
CA GLN A 212 23.65 -18.40 12.50
C GLN A 212 22.98 -17.50 11.41
N PRO A 213 23.72 -16.88 10.45
CA PRO A 213 23.25 -15.76 9.62
C PRO A 213 22.51 -16.19 8.34
N THR A 214 21.19 -16.02 8.32
CA THR A 214 20.29 -16.37 7.19
C THR A 214 19.92 -15.16 6.31
N ALA A 215 20.90 -14.47 5.74
CA ALA A 215 20.60 -13.37 4.80
C ALA A 215 19.93 -13.92 3.51
N THR A 216 20.34 -15.09 3.02
CA THR A 216 19.93 -15.67 1.74
C THR A 216 18.47 -16.15 1.69
N ALA A 217 17.96 -16.75 2.77
CA ALA A 217 16.58 -17.25 2.82
C ALA A 217 15.52 -16.13 2.81
N LEU A 218 15.84 -14.98 3.42
CA LEU A 218 14.96 -13.80 3.44
C LEU A 218 14.87 -13.14 2.05
N TRP A 219 15.98 -13.07 1.33
CA TRP A 219 16.00 -12.58 -0.06
C TRP A 219 15.22 -13.46 -1.01
N ALA A 220 15.29 -14.80 -0.85
CA ALA A 220 14.54 -15.72 -1.69
C ALA A 220 13.00 -15.55 -1.53
N VAL A 221 12.51 -15.38 -0.30
CA VAL A 221 11.08 -15.17 -0.03
C VAL A 221 10.61 -13.78 -0.49
N CYS A 222 11.43 -12.74 -0.28
CA CYS A 222 11.10 -11.39 -0.76
C CYS A 222 11.09 -11.31 -2.29
N ALA A 223 12.05 -11.93 -2.96
CA ALA A 223 12.14 -11.93 -4.41
C ALA A 223 10.97 -12.70 -5.04
N THR A 224 10.68 -13.92 -4.57
CA THR A 224 9.61 -14.76 -5.15
C THR A 224 8.20 -14.18 -4.98
N THR A 225 7.89 -13.59 -3.82
CA THR A 225 6.56 -13.02 -3.56
C THR A 225 6.34 -11.68 -4.28
N THR A 226 7.35 -10.81 -4.33
CA THR A 226 7.24 -9.52 -5.04
C THR A 226 7.20 -9.71 -6.55
N VAL A 227 7.97 -10.66 -7.08
CA VAL A 227 7.99 -10.99 -8.52
C VAL A 227 6.69 -11.68 -8.95
N ALA A 228 6.17 -12.64 -8.17
CA ALA A 228 4.91 -13.32 -8.51
C ALA A 228 3.71 -12.38 -8.48
N ALA A 229 3.68 -11.40 -7.57
CA ALA A 229 2.60 -10.42 -7.47
C ALA A 229 2.62 -9.36 -8.59
N VAL A 230 3.79 -9.09 -9.18
CA VAL A 230 3.99 -8.05 -10.22
C VAL A 230 3.95 -8.63 -11.64
N ILE A 231 4.37 -9.88 -11.84
CA ILE A 231 4.51 -10.48 -13.19
C ILE A 231 3.31 -11.38 -13.57
N GLY A 232 2.52 -11.84 -12.60
CA GLY A 232 1.51 -12.87 -12.83
C GLY A 232 0.18 -12.44 -13.47
N TRP A 233 -0.04 -11.15 -13.75
CA TRP A 233 -1.35 -10.63 -14.17
C TRP A 233 -1.19 -9.52 -15.19
#